data_AF-A0A9X1R1U0-F1
#
_entry.id   AF-A0A9X1R1U0-F1
#
_cell.length_a   1.000
_cell.length_b   1.000
_cell.length_c   1.000
_cell.angle_alpha   90.00
_cell.angle_beta   90.00
_cell.angle_gamma   90.00
#
_symmetry.space_group_name_H-M   'P 1'
#
loop_
_entity.id
_entity.type
_entity.pdbx_description
1 polymer ?
#
loop_
_entity_poly.entity_id
_entity_poly.type
_entity_poly.pdbx_seq_one_letter_code
_entity_poly.pdbx_strand_id
1 'polypeptide(L)' 'MIYFIYILYSESLDSYYVGATENIETRLKEHLWKHKGFTSKAKDWELKYSESFAT' A
#
# COMPACT_ATOMS: atom_id res chain seq x y z
N MET A 1 18.27 7.99 -5.23
CA MET A 1 17.13 8.11 -4.28
C MET A 1 16.67 6.71 -3.87
N ILE A 2 15.98 6.53 -2.74
CA ILE A 2 15.49 5.19 -2.32
C ILE A 2 13.99 5.11 -2.58
N TYR A 3 13.58 4.07 -3.29
CA TYR A 3 12.18 3.72 -3.52
C TYR A 3 11.86 2.39 -2.90
N PHE A 4 10.59 2.16 -2.59
CA PHE A 4 10.09 0.91 -2.05
C PHE A 4 9.06 0.31 -2.99
N ILE A 5 9.21 -0.97 -3.30
CA ILE A 5 8.11 -1.81 -3.78
C ILE A 5 7.41 -2.41 -2.57
N TYR A 6 6.09 -2.44 -2.56
CA TYR A 6 5.31 -2.95 -1.44
C TYR A 6 4.09 -3.76 -1.90
N ILE A 7 3.66 -4.69 -1.03
CA ILE A 7 2.44 -5.48 -1.19
C ILE A 7 1.56 -5.25 0.03
N LEU A 8 0.33 -4.79 -0.21
CA LEU A 8 -0.74 -4.73 0.79
C LEU A 8 -1.73 -5.87 0.56
N TYR A 9 -2.34 -6.34 1.63
CA TYR A 9 -3.44 -7.30 1.59
C TYR A 9 -4.64 -6.74 2.36
N SER A 10 -5.84 -6.98 1.85
CA SER A 10 -7.11 -6.69 2.54
C SER A 10 -7.85 -8.01 2.70
N GLU A 11 -8.20 -8.36 3.94
CA GLU A 11 -8.96 -9.57 4.25
C GLU A 11 -10.41 -9.44 3.79
N SER A 12 -11.00 -8.25 3.96
CA SER A 12 -12.38 -7.96 3.56
C SER A 12 -12.61 -8.01 2.04
N LEU A 13 -11.58 -7.71 1.25
CA LEU A 13 -11.63 -7.82 -0.21
C LEU A 13 -10.99 -9.11 -0.74
N ASP A 14 -10.36 -9.91 0.12
CA ASP A 14 -9.53 -11.05 -0.28
C ASP A 14 -8.62 -10.72 -1.48
N SER A 15 -7.88 -9.61 -1.35
CA SER A 15 -7.20 -8.99 -2.49
C SER A 15 -5.84 -8.43 -2.10
N TYR A 16 -4.89 -8.58 -3.03
CA TYR A 16 -3.56 -7.98 -2.94
C TYR A 16 -3.46 -6.71 -3.78
N TYR A 17 -2.72 -5.73 -3.26
CA TYR A 17 -2.36 -4.51 -3.98
C TYR A 17 -0.84 -4.36 -4.00
N VAL A 18 -0.27 -4.21 -5.20
CA VAL A 18 1.17 -4.00 -5.39
C VAL A 18 1.41 -2.56 -5.83
N GLY A 19 2.39 -1.89 -5.22
CA GLY A 19 2.71 -0.51 -5.56
C GLY A 19 4.15 -0.13 -5.31
N ALA A 20 4.50 1.09 -5.72
CA ALA A 20 5.78 1.72 -5.47
C ALA A 20 5.59 3.07 -4.75
N THR A 21 6.50 3.42 -3.84
CA THR A 21 6.49 4.69 -3.11
C THR A 21 7.86 5.03 -2.56
N GLU A 22 8.12 6.31 -2.29
CA GLU A 22 9.29 6.77 -1.53
C GLU A 22 9.08 6.64 -0.02
N ASN A 23 7.82 6.61 0.42
CA ASN A 23 7.46 6.51 1.83
C ASN A 23 6.27 5.57 2.01
N ILE A 24 6.52 4.40 2.61
CA ILE A 24 5.50 3.37 2.87
C ILE A 24 4.48 3.83 3.91
N GLU A 25 4.92 4.49 4.98
CA GLU A 25 4.04 4.89 6.07
C GLU A 25 2.97 5.89 5.62
N THR A 26 3.39 6.93 4.88
CA THR A 26 2.46 7.91 4.30
C THR A 26 1.51 7.22 3.34
N ARG A 27 2.02 6.33 2.49
CA ARG A 27 1.19 5.60 1.51
C ARG A 27 0.16 4.69 2.18
N LEU A 28 0.53 3.99 3.25
CA LEU A 28 -0.41 3.16 4.00
C LEU A 28 -1.52 4.02 4.61
N LYS A 29 -1.19 5.18 5.19
CA LYS A 29 -2.19 6.13 5.71
C LYS A 29 -3.15 6.61 4.61
N GLU A 30 -2.64 6.90 3.41
CA GLU A 30 -3.48 7.28 2.26
C GLU A 30 -4.48 6.18 1.89
N HIS A 31 -4.03 4.91 1.84
CA HIS A 31 -4.91 3.77 1.56
C HIS A 31 -5.98 3.59 2.65
N LEU A 32 -5.65 3.82 3.92
CA LEU A 32 -6.58 3.74 5.05
C LEU A 32 -7.51 4.97 5.15
N TRP A 33 -7.16 6.11 4.55
CA TRP A 33 -8.05 7.28 4.48
C TRP A 33 -9.10 7.19 3.37
N LYS A 34 -10.18 7.97 3.48
CA LYS A 34 -11.19 8.10 2.43
C LYS A 34 -10.60 8.86 1.24
N HIS A 35 -10.43 8.17 0.13
CA HIS A 35 -10.02 8.73 -1.16
C HIS A 35 -10.88 8.12 -2.29
N LYS A 36 -10.71 8.61 -3.53
CA LYS A 36 -11.33 7.98 -4.71
C LYS A 36 -10.34 6.95 -5.27
N GLY A 37 -10.79 5.73 -5.58
CA GLY A 37 -9.95 4.70 -6.21
C GLY A 37 -10.31 3.28 -5.78
N PHE A 38 -9.60 2.29 -6.32
CA PHE A 38 -9.82 0.88 -5.96
C PHE A 38 -9.56 0.62 -4.48
N THR A 39 -8.46 1.16 -3.96
CA THR A 39 -8.03 0.94 -2.57
C THR A 39 -8.89 1.64 -1.54
N SER A 40 -9.84 2.51 -1.93
CA SER A 40 -10.76 3.10 -0.98
C SER A 40 -11.92 2.18 -0.58
N LYS A 41 -12.12 1.07 -1.31
CA LYS A 41 -13.12 0.03 -1.03
C LYS A 41 -12.87 -0.73 0.28
N ALA A 42 -11.61 -0.76 0.73
CA ALA A 42 -11.16 -1.40 1.97
C ALA A 42 -10.47 -0.39 2.90
N LYS A 43 -10.48 -0.72 4.19
CA LYS A 43 -9.86 0.06 5.28
C LYS A 43 -9.05 -0.81 6.24
N ASP A 44 -8.88 -2.07 5.88
CA ASP A 44 -8.14 -3.13 6.57
C ASP A 44 -6.87 -3.50 5.79
N TRP A 45 -6.33 -2.57 5.00
CA TRP A 45 -5.09 -2.80 4.26
C TRP A 45 -3.93 -3.00 5.23
N GLU A 46 -3.28 -4.15 5.12
CA GLU A 46 -2.09 -4.49 5.90
C GLU A 46 -0.88 -4.67 5.00
N LEU A 47 0.27 -4.15 5.43
CA LEU A 47 1.54 -4.37 4.74
C LEU A 47 2.01 -5.80 4.98
N LYS A 48 2.14 -6.57 3.90
CA LYS A 48 2.66 -7.96 3.94
C LYS A 48 4.08 -8.08 3.43
N TYR A 49 4.52 -7.17 2.57
CA TYR A 49 5.86 -7.17 2.01
C TYR A 49 6.32 -5.75 1.64
N SER A 50 7.61 -5.49 1.83
CA SER A 50 8.28 -4.34 1.24
C SER A 50 9.75 -4.61 0.97
N GLU A 51 10.28 -4.02 -0.10
CA GLU A 51 11.69 -4.09 -0.49
C GLU A 51 12.15 -2.73 -0.99
N SER A 52 13.36 -2.31 -0.61
CA SER A 52 13.95 -1.02 -0.99
C SER A 52 14.93 -1.15 -2.15
N PHE A 53 14.91 -0.16 -3.03
CA PHE A 53 15.75 -0.07 -4.21
C PHE A 53 16.42 1.30 -4.25
N ALA A 54 17.74 1.31 -4.44
CA ALA A 54 18.47 2.52 -4.77
C ALA A 54 18.43 2.74 -6.29
N THR A 55 18.00 3.93 -6.70
CA THR A 55 18.01 4.41 -8.10
C THR A 55 18.97 5.55 -8.27
#